data_AF-A0A524JFR2-F1
#
_entry.id   AF-A0A524JFR2-F1
#
_cell.length_a   1.000
_cell.length_b   1.000
_cell.length_c   1.000
_cell.angle_alpha   90.00
_cell.angle_beta   90.00
_cell.angle_gamma   90.00
#
_symmetry.space_group_name_H-M   'P 1'
#
loop_
_entity.id
_entity.type
_entity.pdbx_description
1 polymer ?
#
loop_
_entity_poly.entity_id
_entity_poly.type
_entity_poly.pdbx_seq_one_letter_code
_entity_poly.pdbx_strand_id
1 'polypeptide(L)'
;FRKSLPFTFVLMTVGALALAAFTGTAGFFSKDEILGYAAERGGMYWAFAIGGYIAAFFTAFYSFRIIFRVFYGEKCEEAQELERGQLAHGEPVNPHTGEREDNEVGFPGEDHHIAERAWPMRVGMAVLGLGALFAGYIQVPGVDAVLENFFEPVFEESPLYAIVPSTLHSWIGLGVGSVLSILGISLAYYLYIFAPGSTDRIRERFSGLHKLLFNKYWFDELQDALIYRPVLAVGHFANDVFERYVVQGIVVFVRNGVGGLGDTVKAAQSGFVRSYATLVIAGFVGLALYFLITAS
;
A
#
# COMPACT_ATOMS: atom_id res chain seq x y z
N PHE A 1 21.50 0.29 -18.03
CA PHE A 1 21.61 -0.48 -16.78
C PHE A 1 22.10 -1.92 -16.90
N ARG A 2 21.88 -2.68 -17.99
CA ARG A 2 22.32 -4.09 -18.06
C ARG A 2 23.81 -4.31 -17.74
N LYS A 3 24.67 -3.37 -18.15
CA LYS A 3 26.12 -3.42 -17.86
C LYS A 3 26.47 -2.86 -16.47
N SER A 4 25.75 -1.85 -16.01
CA SER A 4 26.00 -1.17 -14.73
C SER A 4 25.44 -1.91 -13.51
N LEU A 5 24.35 -2.67 -13.66
CA LEU A 5 23.62 -3.41 -12.61
C LEU A 5 23.35 -4.86 -13.02
N PRO A 6 24.39 -5.67 -13.28
CA PRO A 6 24.23 -7.02 -13.82
C PRO A 6 23.54 -7.98 -12.85
N PHE A 7 23.78 -7.87 -11.54
CA PHE A 7 23.20 -8.77 -10.56
C PHE A 7 21.71 -8.48 -10.38
N THR A 8 21.35 -7.21 -10.28
CA THR A 8 19.94 -6.78 -10.20
C THR A 8 19.19 -7.18 -11.47
N PHE A 9 19.80 -7.02 -12.64
CA PHE A 9 19.21 -7.45 -13.91
C PHE A 9 18.87 -8.95 -13.92
N VAL A 10 19.81 -9.81 -13.52
CA VAL A 10 19.60 -11.26 -13.49
C VAL A 10 18.49 -11.63 -12.52
N LEU A 11 18.53 -11.09 -11.30
CA LEU A 11 17.55 -11.44 -10.27
C LEU A 11 16.16 -10.89 -10.58
N MET A 12 16.05 -9.70 -11.15
CA MET A 12 14.77 -9.17 -11.63
C MET A 12 14.21 -10.02 -12.78
N THR A 13 15.08 -10.52 -13.67
CA THR A 13 14.66 -11.43 -14.74
C THR A 13 14.19 -12.77 -14.19
N VAL A 14 14.92 -13.35 -13.23
CA VAL A 14 14.50 -14.58 -12.52
C VAL A 14 13.15 -14.38 -11.82
N GLY A 15 12.98 -13.28 -11.10
CA GLY A 15 11.72 -12.94 -10.44
C GLY A 15 10.57 -12.76 -11.44
N ALA A 16 10.82 -12.10 -12.57
CA ALA A 16 9.81 -11.94 -13.61
C ALA A 16 9.46 -13.26 -14.31
N LEU A 17 10.44 -14.14 -14.55
CA LEU A 17 10.18 -15.49 -15.07
C LEU A 17 9.31 -16.30 -14.09
N ALA A 18 9.63 -16.24 -12.80
CA ALA A 18 8.84 -16.88 -11.75
C ALA A 18 7.41 -16.31 -11.70
N LEU A 19 7.25 -14.98 -11.69
CA LEU A 19 5.94 -14.33 -11.66
C LEU A 19 5.11 -14.59 -12.94
N ALA A 20 5.78 -14.68 -14.08
CA ALA A 20 5.18 -15.02 -15.37
C ALA A 20 4.83 -16.51 -15.50
N ALA A 21 5.08 -17.34 -14.48
CA ALA A 21 4.87 -18.79 -14.53
C ALA A 21 5.63 -19.45 -15.71
N PHE A 22 6.86 -19.00 -15.98
CA PHE A 22 7.70 -19.61 -17.01
C PHE A 22 8.10 -21.04 -16.60
N THR A 23 8.21 -21.93 -17.59
CA THR A 23 8.47 -23.36 -17.37
C THR A 23 9.67 -23.61 -16.45
N GLY A 24 9.45 -24.38 -15.38
CA GLY A 24 10.50 -24.77 -14.42
C GLY A 24 10.81 -23.75 -13.32
N THR A 25 10.06 -22.65 -13.23
CA THR A 25 10.17 -21.69 -12.10
C THR A 25 9.14 -21.97 -11.01
N ALA A 26 9.27 -21.35 -9.83
CA ALA A 26 8.37 -21.62 -8.72
C ALA A 26 6.90 -21.24 -9.01
N GLY A 27 6.68 -20.15 -9.75
CA GLY A 27 5.32 -19.69 -10.07
C GLY A 27 4.58 -20.55 -11.10
N PHE A 28 5.30 -21.37 -11.87
CA PHE A 28 4.70 -22.36 -12.78
C PHE A 28 3.86 -23.38 -12.00
N PHE A 29 4.44 -23.99 -10.96
CA PHE A 29 3.74 -24.99 -10.15
C PHE A 29 2.61 -24.37 -9.30
N SER A 30 2.86 -23.21 -8.67
CA SER A 30 1.90 -22.62 -7.74
C SER A 30 0.66 -21.98 -8.39
N LYS A 31 0.81 -21.37 -9.57
CA LYS A 31 -0.28 -20.59 -10.19
C LYS A 31 -1.29 -21.46 -10.93
N ASP A 32 -0.79 -22.43 -11.70
CA ASP A 32 -1.64 -23.28 -12.54
C ASP A 32 -2.45 -24.28 -11.71
N GLU A 33 -1.95 -24.69 -10.53
CA GLU A 33 -2.69 -25.53 -9.59
C GLU A 33 -3.98 -24.85 -9.12
N ILE A 34 -3.90 -23.59 -8.67
CA ILE A 34 -5.08 -22.81 -8.24
C ILE A 34 -6.11 -22.67 -9.37
N LEU A 35 -5.65 -22.47 -10.61
CA LEU A 35 -6.53 -22.39 -11.77
C LEU A 35 -7.14 -23.75 -12.14
N GLY A 36 -6.40 -24.84 -11.94
CA GLY A 36 -6.90 -26.21 -12.07
C GLY A 36 -8.01 -26.52 -11.07
N TYR A 37 -7.82 -26.21 -9.78
CA TYR A 37 -8.87 -26.34 -8.76
C TYR A 37 -10.10 -25.49 -9.07
N ALA A 38 -9.92 -24.26 -9.55
CA ALA A 38 -11.03 -23.39 -9.93
C ALA A 38 -11.83 -23.96 -11.12
N ALA A 39 -11.16 -24.58 -12.10
CA ALA A 39 -11.82 -25.19 -13.24
C ALA A 39 -12.61 -26.45 -12.84
N GLU A 40 -12.04 -27.32 -12.00
CA GLU A 40 -12.68 -28.57 -11.56
C GLU A 40 -13.88 -28.34 -10.64
N ARG A 41 -13.87 -27.25 -9.87
CA ARG A 41 -15.04 -26.84 -9.08
C ARG A 41 -16.28 -26.59 -9.95
N GLY A 42 -16.10 -26.29 -11.23
CA GLY A 42 -17.19 -26.13 -12.20
C GLY A 42 -18.06 -24.89 -11.97
N GLY A 43 -19.16 -24.79 -12.73
CA GLY A 43 -20.10 -23.67 -12.65
C GLY A 43 -19.45 -22.33 -13.04
N MET A 44 -19.69 -21.28 -12.24
CA MET A 44 -19.14 -19.94 -12.49
C MET A 44 -17.61 -19.86 -12.32
N TYR A 45 -16.99 -20.83 -11.63
CA TYR A 45 -15.55 -20.81 -11.37
C TYR A 45 -14.69 -21.02 -12.62
N TRP A 46 -15.26 -21.58 -13.69
CA TRP A 46 -14.61 -21.60 -15.00
C TRP A 46 -14.36 -20.17 -15.52
N ALA A 47 -15.24 -19.21 -15.26
CA ALA A 47 -14.99 -17.83 -15.66
C ALA A 47 -13.75 -17.25 -14.95
N PHE A 48 -13.52 -17.63 -13.68
CA PHE A 48 -12.33 -17.24 -12.93
C PHE A 48 -11.08 -17.94 -13.42
N ALA A 49 -11.16 -19.23 -13.77
CA ALA A 49 -10.01 -19.94 -14.34
C ALA A 49 -9.58 -19.33 -15.69
N ILE A 50 -10.53 -19.07 -16.60
CA ILE A 50 -10.26 -18.38 -17.88
C ILE A 50 -9.69 -16.98 -17.62
N GLY A 51 -10.32 -16.21 -16.74
CA GLY A 51 -9.86 -14.88 -16.35
C GLY A 51 -8.44 -14.91 -15.77
N GLY A 52 -8.11 -15.93 -14.98
CA GLY A 52 -6.79 -16.16 -14.40
C GLY A 52 -5.73 -16.45 -15.45
N TYR A 53 -6.02 -17.27 -16.46
CA TYR A 53 -5.11 -17.51 -17.59
C TYR A 53 -4.91 -16.26 -18.45
N ILE A 54 -5.97 -15.47 -18.70
CA ILE A 54 -5.85 -14.18 -19.39
C ILE A 54 -4.98 -13.21 -18.57
N ALA A 55 -5.20 -13.16 -17.25
CA ALA A 55 -4.38 -12.36 -16.35
C ALA A 55 -2.92 -12.83 -16.33
N ALA A 56 -2.66 -14.15 -16.43
CA ALA A 56 -1.31 -14.70 -16.53
C ALA A 56 -0.57 -14.23 -17.79
N PHE A 57 -1.26 -14.21 -18.94
CA PHE A 57 -0.72 -13.62 -20.17
C PHE A 57 -0.35 -12.14 -19.99
N PHE A 58 -1.25 -11.33 -19.44
CA PHE A 58 -0.95 -9.91 -19.17
C PHE A 58 0.18 -9.74 -18.13
N THR A 59 0.27 -10.65 -17.16
CA THR A 59 1.34 -10.67 -16.15
C THR A 59 2.70 -10.86 -16.78
N ALA A 60 2.83 -11.85 -17.66
CA ALA A 60 4.04 -12.07 -18.44
C ALA A 60 4.38 -10.83 -19.29
N PHE A 61 3.36 -10.26 -19.96
CA PHE A 61 3.52 -9.08 -20.81
C PHE A 61 4.04 -7.85 -20.04
N TYR A 62 3.38 -7.43 -18.94
CA TYR A 62 3.78 -6.22 -18.23
C TYR A 62 5.10 -6.40 -17.48
N SER A 63 5.40 -7.61 -16.96
CA SER A 63 6.64 -7.88 -16.23
C SER A 63 7.85 -7.75 -17.16
N PHE A 64 7.77 -8.36 -18.34
CA PHE A 64 8.83 -8.26 -19.34
C PHE A 64 8.88 -6.91 -20.03
N ARG A 65 7.75 -6.21 -20.18
CA ARG A 65 7.74 -4.80 -20.59
C ARG A 65 8.64 -3.96 -19.69
N ILE A 66 8.57 -4.13 -18.36
CA ILE A 66 9.42 -3.39 -17.42
C ILE A 66 10.89 -3.75 -17.66
N ILE A 67 11.23 -5.03 -17.76
CA ILE A 67 12.61 -5.47 -18.01
C ILE A 67 13.17 -4.88 -19.31
N PHE A 68 12.42 -4.96 -20.40
CA PHE A 68 12.85 -4.44 -21.69
C PHE A 68 12.99 -2.92 -21.68
N ARG A 69 12.05 -2.18 -21.07
CA ARG A 69 12.19 -0.72 -20.95
C ARG A 69 13.38 -0.31 -20.09
N VAL A 70 13.56 -0.93 -18.92
CA VAL A 70 14.56 -0.50 -17.94
C VAL A 70 15.98 -0.91 -18.36
N PHE A 71 16.17 -2.12 -18.87
CA PHE A 71 17.51 -2.64 -19.14
C PHE A 71 17.96 -2.56 -20.59
N TYR A 72 17.02 -2.58 -21.54
CA TYR A 72 17.29 -2.58 -22.98
C TYR A 72 16.87 -1.29 -23.69
N GLY A 73 16.05 -0.45 -23.04
CA GLY A 73 15.67 0.86 -23.55
C GLY A 73 16.81 1.87 -23.51
N GLU A 74 16.50 3.10 -23.95
CA GLU A 74 17.42 4.22 -23.85
C GLU A 74 17.80 4.48 -22.39
N LYS A 75 19.09 4.72 -22.17
CA LYS A 75 19.65 4.92 -20.84
C LYS A 75 19.30 6.34 -20.38
N CYS A 76 18.62 6.46 -19.25
CA CYS A 76 18.47 7.75 -18.56
C CYS A 76 19.84 8.30 -18.14
N GLU A 77 19.91 9.60 -17.85
CA GLU A 77 21.17 10.30 -17.55
C GLU A 77 21.93 9.63 -16.40
N GLU A 78 21.20 9.25 -15.35
CA GLU A 78 21.70 8.55 -14.16
C GLU A 78 22.36 7.22 -14.54
N ALA A 79 21.74 6.47 -15.46
CA ALA A 79 22.28 5.20 -15.95
C ALA A 79 23.60 5.38 -16.70
N GLN A 80 23.74 6.48 -17.43
CA GLN A 80 24.94 6.80 -18.19
C GLN A 80 26.07 7.27 -17.27
N GLU A 81 25.77 8.05 -16.25
CA GLU A 81 26.71 8.45 -15.20
C GLU A 81 27.24 7.23 -14.42
N LEU A 82 26.35 6.32 -14.05
CA LEU A 82 26.69 5.06 -13.40
C LEU A 82 27.64 4.18 -14.24
N GLU A 83 27.45 4.12 -15.57
CA GLU A 83 28.38 3.41 -16.46
C GLU A 83 29.73 4.12 -16.60
N ARG A 84 29.75 5.45 -16.48
CA ARG A 84 30.98 6.26 -16.46
C ARG A 84 31.71 6.23 -15.11
N GLY A 85 31.15 5.54 -14.11
CA GLY A 85 31.73 5.43 -12.77
C GLY A 85 31.51 6.67 -11.90
N GLN A 86 30.68 7.61 -12.34
CA GLN A 86 30.27 8.78 -11.56
C GLN A 86 29.07 8.39 -10.69
N LEU A 87 29.18 8.63 -9.38
CA LEU A 87 28.14 8.36 -8.38
C LEU A 87 27.35 9.63 -8.00
N ALA A 88 27.61 10.75 -8.68
CA ALA A 88 27.10 12.05 -8.28
C ALA A 88 25.69 12.28 -8.84
N HIS A 89 24.68 11.98 -8.05
CA HIS A 89 23.35 12.55 -8.26
C HIS A 89 23.25 13.90 -7.53
N GLY A 90 22.50 14.84 -8.10
CA GLY A 90 22.08 16.04 -7.37
C GLY A 90 21.26 15.68 -6.13
N GLU A 91 21.06 16.64 -5.23
CA GLU A 91 20.27 16.42 -4.01
C GLU A 91 18.89 15.82 -4.35
N PRO A 92 18.48 14.70 -3.74
CA PRO A 92 17.23 14.03 -4.07
C PRO A 92 16.04 14.92 -3.72
N VAL A 93 15.11 15.05 -4.66
CA VAL A 93 13.90 15.87 -4.54
C VAL A 93 12.70 15.00 -4.88
N ASN A 94 11.66 15.04 -4.06
CA ASN A 94 10.42 14.32 -4.30
C ASN A 94 9.81 14.76 -5.65
N PRO A 95 9.62 13.85 -6.63
CA PRO A 95 9.11 14.22 -7.96
C PRO A 95 7.68 14.78 -7.96
N HIS A 96 6.91 14.53 -6.89
CA HIS A 96 5.53 14.94 -6.76
C HIS A 96 5.37 16.26 -5.99
N THR A 97 6.18 16.49 -4.95
CA THR A 97 6.07 17.67 -4.08
C THR A 97 7.17 18.72 -4.32
N GLY A 98 8.30 18.33 -4.94
CA GLY A 98 9.46 19.21 -5.12
C GLY A 98 10.21 19.49 -3.82
N GLU A 99 9.90 18.78 -2.74
CA GLU A 99 10.60 18.89 -1.45
C GLU A 99 11.89 18.07 -1.47
N ARG A 100 12.96 18.60 -0.86
CA ARG A 100 14.19 17.83 -0.65
C ARG A 100 13.87 16.61 0.19
N GLU A 101 14.33 15.44 -0.22
CA GLU A 101 14.10 14.22 0.55
C GLU A 101 14.81 14.34 1.91
N ASP A 102 14.07 14.05 2.98
CA ASP A 102 14.57 14.09 4.33
C ASP A 102 15.48 12.89 4.59
N ASN A 103 16.78 13.15 4.66
CA ASN A 103 17.81 12.14 4.92
C ASN A 103 17.94 11.78 6.41
N GLU A 104 17.16 12.40 7.31
CA GLU A 104 17.24 12.14 8.76
C GLU A 104 16.55 10.82 9.18
N VAL A 105 15.64 10.26 8.37
CA VAL A 105 14.84 9.09 8.74
C VAL A 105 14.69 8.07 7.62
N GLY A 106 15.46 6.98 7.70
CA GLY A 106 15.16 5.71 7.00
C GLY A 106 15.61 5.59 5.55
N PHE A 107 16.20 6.63 4.95
CA PHE A 107 16.82 6.58 3.64
C PHE A 107 18.35 6.73 3.74
N PRO A 108 19.14 6.04 2.90
CA PRO A 108 20.61 6.14 2.95
C PRO A 108 21.03 7.61 2.73
N GLY A 109 21.92 8.14 3.58
CA GLY A 109 22.38 9.53 3.51
C GLY A 109 23.16 9.91 2.24
N GLU A 110 23.99 10.96 2.34
CA GLU A 110 24.77 11.54 1.22
C GLU A 110 25.58 10.52 0.40
N ASP A 111 25.98 9.41 1.02
CA ASP A 111 26.52 8.24 0.35
C ASP A 111 25.39 7.32 -0.17
N HIS A 112 24.73 7.74 -1.26
CA HIS A 112 23.79 6.88 -1.99
C HIS A 112 24.55 5.72 -2.64
N HIS A 113 24.74 4.64 -1.89
CA HIS A 113 25.24 3.39 -2.44
C HIS A 113 24.15 2.76 -3.28
N ILE A 114 24.45 2.52 -4.56
CA ILE A 114 23.69 1.58 -5.40
C ILE A 114 23.40 0.34 -4.55
N ALA A 115 22.13 0.00 -4.34
CA ALA A 115 21.72 -1.09 -3.46
C ALA A 115 22.43 -2.42 -3.79
N GLU A 116 22.73 -2.67 -5.08
CA GLU A 116 23.51 -3.82 -5.56
C GLU A 116 24.92 -3.93 -4.96
N ARG A 117 25.55 -2.83 -4.53
CA ARG A 117 26.88 -2.84 -3.89
C ARG A 117 26.83 -3.24 -2.42
N ALA A 118 25.68 -3.06 -1.77
CA ALA A 118 25.50 -3.42 -0.37
C ALA A 118 25.41 -4.95 -0.21
N TRP A 119 26.31 -5.50 0.60
CA TRP A 119 26.35 -6.95 0.84
C TRP A 119 25.04 -7.53 1.38
N PRO A 120 24.34 -6.92 2.37
CA PRO A 120 23.10 -7.46 2.90
C PRO A 120 22.01 -7.58 1.83
N MET A 121 21.88 -6.58 0.95
CA MET A 121 20.92 -6.59 -0.14
C MET A 121 21.20 -7.71 -1.13
N ARG A 122 22.48 -7.92 -1.50
CA ARG A 122 22.86 -9.01 -2.42
C ARG A 122 22.50 -10.38 -1.87
N VAL A 123 22.76 -10.61 -0.59
CA VAL A 123 22.42 -11.87 0.07
C VAL A 123 20.90 -12.06 0.10
N GLY A 124 20.14 -11.04 0.54
CA GLY A 124 18.68 -11.10 0.57
C GLY A 124 18.08 -11.41 -0.80
N MET A 125 18.48 -10.68 -1.83
CA MET A 125 17.98 -10.91 -3.19
C MET A 125 18.44 -12.27 -3.76
N ALA A 126 19.65 -12.74 -3.45
CA ALA A 126 20.13 -14.05 -3.89
C ALA A 126 19.29 -15.19 -3.31
N VAL A 127 19.03 -15.14 -2.00
CA VAL A 127 18.23 -16.16 -1.30
C VAL A 127 16.81 -16.19 -1.86
N LEU A 128 16.19 -15.02 -2.04
CA LEU A 128 14.86 -14.92 -2.64
C LEU A 128 14.83 -15.37 -4.11
N GLY A 129 15.84 -15.02 -4.90
CA GLY A 129 15.96 -15.43 -6.29
C GLY A 129 16.15 -16.94 -6.45
N LEU A 130 16.94 -17.57 -5.59
CA LEU A 130 17.06 -19.03 -5.53
C LEU A 130 15.72 -19.68 -5.14
N GLY A 131 15.02 -19.13 -4.16
CA GLY A 131 13.66 -19.55 -3.81
C GLY A 131 12.70 -19.46 -5.00
N ALA A 132 12.74 -18.36 -5.76
CA ALA A 132 11.89 -18.17 -6.93
C ALA A 132 12.14 -19.19 -8.07
N LEU A 133 13.35 -19.76 -8.15
CA LEU A 133 13.65 -20.84 -9.10
C LEU A 133 13.26 -22.21 -8.56
N PHE A 134 13.61 -22.50 -7.31
CA PHE A 134 13.61 -23.88 -6.82
C PHE A 134 12.45 -24.22 -5.86
N ALA A 135 11.85 -23.24 -5.18
CA ALA A 135 10.85 -23.53 -4.14
C ALA A 135 9.60 -24.23 -4.69
N GLY A 136 9.22 -23.99 -5.95
CA GLY A 136 8.06 -24.67 -6.55
C GLY A 136 8.27 -26.15 -6.85
N TYR A 137 9.51 -26.66 -6.83
CA TYR A 137 9.76 -28.10 -6.98
C TYR A 137 9.22 -28.93 -5.80
N ILE A 138 8.85 -28.28 -4.69
CA ILE A 138 8.22 -28.95 -3.54
C ILE A 138 6.77 -29.38 -3.85
N GLN A 139 6.16 -28.84 -4.91
CA GLN A 139 4.76 -29.01 -5.26
C GLN A 139 4.60 -29.47 -6.73
N VAL A 140 5.36 -30.50 -7.13
CA VAL A 140 5.28 -31.04 -8.49
C VAL A 140 4.10 -32.02 -8.58
N PRO A 141 3.13 -31.80 -9.51
CA PRO A 141 1.94 -32.64 -9.61
C PRO A 141 2.28 -34.13 -9.80
N GLY A 142 1.82 -34.96 -8.86
CA GLY A 142 1.96 -36.42 -8.91
C GLY A 142 3.33 -36.96 -8.52
N VAL A 143 4.28 -36.11 -8.10
CA VAL A 143 5.59 -36.54 -7.58
C VAL A 143 5.67 -36.26 -6.09
N ASP A 144 5.52 -35.01 -5.69
CA ASP A 144 5.69 -34.55 -4.31
C ASP A 144 4.52 -33.65 -3.90
N ALA A 145 3.71 -34.12 -2.95
CA ALA A 145 2.57 -33.41 -2.37
C ALA A 145 2.86 -32.98 -0.92
N VAL A 146 4.07 -32.49 -0.67
CA VAL A 146 4.57 -32.26 0.70
C VAL A 146 3.69 -31.26 1.46
N LEU A 147 3.29 -30.17 0.79
CA LEU A 147 2.43 -29.15 1.38
C LEU A 147 1.00 -29.65 1.60
N GLU A 148 0.44 -30.35 0.60
CA GLU A 148 -0.91 -30.92 0.67
C GLU A 148 -1.02 -31.92 1.82
N ASN A 149 -0.10 -32.87 1.92
CA ASN A 149 -0.04 -33.87 3.00
C ASN A 149 0.19 -33.23 4.38
N PHE A 150 0.97 -32.14 4.45
CA PHE A 150 1.21 -31.44 5.71
C PHE A 150 -0.05 -30.73 6.22
N PHE A 151 -0.87 -30.20 5.31
CA PHE A 151 -2.09 -29.47 5.66
C PHE A 151 -3.37 -30.31 5.60
N GLU A 152 -3.32 -31.54 5.08
CA GLU A 152 -4.44 -32.48 5.02
C GLU A 152 -5.25 -32.54 6.33
N PRO A 153 -4.64 -32.71 7.53
CA PRO A 153 -5.39 -32.82 8.79
C PRO A 153 -6.22 -31.57 9.13
N VAL A 154 -5.87 -30.41 8.59
CA VAL A 154 -6.58 -29.14 8.82
C VAL A 154 -7.81 -29.03 7.91
N PHE A 155 -7.79 -29.71 6.76
CA PHE A 155 -8.80 -29.58 5.71
C PHE A 155 -9.69 -30.81 5.51
N GLU A 156 -9.48 -31.89 6.26
CA GLU A 156 -10.27 -33.14 6.18
C GLU A 156 -11.79 -32.93 6.21
N GLU A 157 -12.29 -31.99 7.03
CA GLU A 157 -13.74 -31.69 7.14
C GLU A 157 -14.25 -30.69 6.10
N SER A 158 -13.38 -30.17 5.23
CA SER A 158 -13.74 -29.15 4.25
C SER A 158 -14.48 -29.77 3.05
N PRO A 159 -15.65 -29.21 2.64
CA PRO A 159 -16.34 -29.66 1.44
C PRO A 159 -15.56 -29.42 0.14
N LEU A 160 -14.46 -28.65 0.22
CA LEU A 160 -13.57 -28.35 -0.90
C LEU A 160 -12.41 -29.33 -1.02
N TYR A 161 -12.15 -30.14 0.02
CA TYR A 161 -11.05 -31.10 0.03
C TYR A 161 -11.23 -32.23 -1.00
N ALA A 162 -12.49 -32.59 -1.30
CA ALA A 162 -12.81 -33.64 -2.27
C ALA A 162 -12.64 -33.22 -3.75
N ILE A 163 -12.43 -31.93 -4.04
CA ILE A 163 -12.33 -31.40 -5.40
C ILE A 163 -10.85 -31.29 -5.76
N VAL A 164 -10.21 -32.41 -6.10
CA VAL A 164 -8.80 -32.43 -6.51
C VAL A 164 -8.70 -32.63 -8.02
N PRO A 165 -7.97 -31.77 -8.75
CA PRO A 165 -7.77 -31.95 -10.18
C PRO A 165 -7.03 -33.25 -10.46
N SER A 166 -7.48 -33.97 -11.50
CA SER A 166 -6.74 -35.14 -11.96
C SER A 166 -5.32 -34.73 -12.40
N THR A 167 -4.34 -35.62 -12.22
CA THR A 167 -2.95 -35.35 -12.59
C THR A 167 -2.84 -34.87 -14.04
N LEU A 168 -3.63 -35.45 -14.95
CA LEU A 168 -3.67 -35.04 -16.35
C LEU A 168 -4.16 -33.59 -16.53
N HIS A 169 -5.22 -33.18 -15.83
CA HIS A 169 -5.73 -31.81 -15.89
C HIS A 169 -4.72 -30.80 -15.35
N SER A 170 -3.97 -31.15 -14.29
CA SER A 170 -2.88 -30.33 -13.77
C SER A 170 -1.77 -30.13 -14.79
N TRP A 171 -1.33 -31.21 -15.48
CA TRP A 171 -0.32 -31.10 -16.53
C TRP A 171 -0.79 -30.32 -17.76
N ILE A 172 -2.07 -30.45 -18.13
CA ILE A 172 -2.66 -29.65 -19.22
C ILE A 172 -2.70 -28.16 -18.84
N GLY A 173 -3.13 -27.84 -17.61
CA GLY A 173 -3.15 -26.47 -17.09
C GLY A 173 -1.77 -25.83 -17.12
N LEU A 174 -0.76 -26.54 -16.61
CA LEU A 174 0.65 -26.15 -16.70
C LEU A 174 1.11 -25.89 -18.14
N GLY A 175 0.75 -26.78 -19.08
CA GLY A 175 1.05 -26.59 -20.49
C GLY A 175 0.44 -25.33 -21.08
N VAL A 176 -0.84 -25.06 -20.77
CA VAL A 176 -1.55 -23.85 -21.22
C VAL A 176 -0.93 -22.59 -20.61
N GLY A 177 -0.65 -22.60 -19.31
CA GLY A 177 0.00 -21.49 -18.60
C GLY A 177 1.37 -21.15 -19.20
N SER A 178 2.18 -22.17 -19.51
CA SER A 178 3.48 -22.02 -20.17
C SER A 178 3.39 -21.35 -21.53
N VAL A 179 2.44 -21.80 -22.37
CA VAL A 179 2.24 -21.24 -23.70
C VAL A 179 1.83 -19.77 -23.60
N LEU A 180 0.90 -19.45 -22.70
CA LEU A 180 0.46 -18.06 -22.47
C LEU A 180 1.58 -17.18 -21.94
N SER A 181 2.41 -17.70 -21.03
CA SER A 181 3.61 -17.01 -20.54
C SER A 181 4.56 -16.67 -21.70
N ILE A 182 4.93 -17.67 -22.50
CA ILE A 182 5.81 -17.50 -23.67
C ILE A 182 5.21 -16.49 -24.65
N LEU A 183 3.90 -16.57 -24.94
CA LEU A 183 3.23 -15.62 -25.81
C LEU A 183 3.26 -14.19 -25.26
N GLY A 184 3.03 -14.00 -23.96
CA GLY A 184 3.10 -12.69 -23.31
C GLY A 184 4.50 -12.09 -23.35
N ILE A 185 5.52 -12.89 -23.05
CA ILE A 185 6.94 -12.51 -23.13
C ILE A 185 7.32 -12.16 -24.57
N SER A 186 6.92 -13.00 -25.53
CA SER A 186 7.22 -12.82 -26.95
C SER A 186 6.56 -11.55 -27.50
N LEU A 187 5.31 -11.27 -27.11
CA LEU A 187 4.63 -10.04 -27.49
C LEU A 187 5.32 -8.80 -26.90
N ALA A 188 5.73 -8.86 -25.63
CA ALA A 188 6.49 -7.78 -25.00
C ALA A 188 7.82 -7.54 -25.73
N TYR A 189 8.54 -8.61 -26.06
CA TYR A 189 9.79 -8.54 -26.80
C TYR A 189 9.59 -7.90 -28.18
N TYR A 190 8.56 -8.33 -28.91
CA TYR A 190 8.23 -7.79 -30.22
C TYR A 190 7.92 -6.29 -30.18
N LEU A 191 7.06 -5.85 -29.26
CA LEU A 191 6.63 -4.45 -29.18
C LEU A 191 7.73 -3.50 -28.69
N TYR A 192 8.58 -3.93 -27.75
CA TYR A 192 9.54 -3.05 -27.09
C TYR A 192 10.98 -3.16 -27.62
N ILE A 193 11.39 -4.30 -28.19
CA ILE A 193 12.75 -4.50 -28.71
C ILE A 193 12.75 -4.48 -30.24
N PHE A 194 11.85 -5.24 -30.87
CA PHE A 194 11.90 -5.43 -32.34
C PHE A 194 11.24 -4.28 -33.10
N ALA A 195 10.12 -3.75 -32.62
CA ALA A 195 9.35 -2.69 -33.27
C ALA A 195 9.09 -1.48 -32.34
N PRO A 196 10.15 -0.78 -31.89
CA PRO A 196 10.01 0.44 -31.08
C PRO A 196 9.22 1.51 -31.87
N GLY A 197 8.08 1.94 -31.33
CA GLY A 197 7.14 2.89 -31.96
C GLY A 197 5.78 2.27 -32.34
N SER A 198 5.67 0.94 -32.32
CA SER A 198 4.37 0.25 -32.47
C SER A 198 3.39 0.58 -31.35
N THR A 199 3.89 0.78 -30.12
CA THR A 199 3.08 1.13 -28.95
C THR A 199 2.38 2.47 -29.08
N ASP A 200 3.01 3.47 -29.71
CA ASP A 200 2.41 4.80 -29.89
C ASP A 200 1.23 4.74 -30.86
N ARG A 201 1.34 3.98 -31.95
CA ARG A 201 0.23 3.74 -32.88
C ARG A 201 -0.96 3.04 -32.21
N ILE A 202 -0.68 2.06 -31.34
CA ILE A 202 -1.72 1.36 -30.56
C ILE A 202 -2.39 2.34 -29.58
N ARG A 203 -1.60 3.18 -28.91
CA ARG A 203 -2.09 4.22 -27.99
C ARG A 203 -2.98 5.23 -28.70
N GLU A 204 -2.59 5.70 -29.88
CA GLU A 204 -3.39 6.64 -30.67
C GLU A 204 -4.72 6.01 -31.12
N ARG A 205 -4.67 4.77 -31.62
CA ARG A 205 -5.86 4.03 -32.05
C ARG A 205 -6.84 3.77 -30.90
N PHE A 206 -6.33 3.42 -29.73
CA PHE A 206 -7.12 3.09 -28.53
C PHE A 206 -7.00 4.17 -27.45
N SER A 207 -6.97 5.44 -27.84
CA SER A 207 -6.72 6.55 -26.90
C SER A 207 -7.72 6.64 -25.74
N GLY A 208 -8.99 6.29 -25.97
CA GLY A 208 -10.01 6.23 -24.91
C GLY A 208 -9.73 5.15 -23.88
N LEU A 209 -9.49 3.91 -24.34
CA LEU A 209 -9.14 2.79 -23.46
C LEU A 209 -7.82 3.03 -22.74
N HIS A 210 -6.83 3.58 -23.45
CA HIS A 210 -5.56 3.96 -22.84
C HIS A 210 -5.76 5.01 -21.74
N LYS A 211 -6.56 6.06 -21.97
CA LYS A 211 -6.86 7.07 -20.93
C LYS A 211 -7.51 6.44 -19.70
N LEU A 212 -8.42 5.50 -19.89
CA LEU A 212 -9.07 4.78 -18.80
C LEU A 212 -8.09 3.95 -17.97
N LEU A 213 -7.26 3.15 -18.63
CA LEU A 213 -6.25 2.32 -17.95
C LEU A 213 -5.13 3.17 -17.33
N PHE A 214 -4.73 4.26 -17.99
CA PHE A 214 -3.70 5.18 -17.52
C PHE A 214 -4.12 5.92 -16.25
N ASN A 215 -5.38 6.36 -16.18
CA ASN A 215 -5.95 6.96 -14.98
C ASN A 215 -6.45 5.91 -13.97
N LYS A 216 -5.95 4.66 -14.03
CA LYS A 216 -6.31 3.58 -13.10
C LYS A 216 -7.82 3.43 -12.89
N TYR A 217 -8.59 3.48 -13.99
CA TYR A 217 -10.06 3.39 -13.95
C TYR A 217 -10.78 4.57 -13.27
N TRP A 218 -10.08 5.68 -13.01
CA TRP A 218 -10.53 6.82 -12.19
C TRP A 218 -10.98 6.43 -10.78
N PHE A 219 -10.47 5.31 -10.28
CA PHE A 219 -10.87 4.81 -8.97
C PHE A 219 -10.35 5.70 -7.84
N ASP A 220 -9.12 6.22 -7.98
CA ASP A 220 -8.51 7.14 -7.03
C ASP A 220 -9.34 8.43 -6.93
N GLU A 221 -9.78 9.00 -8.06
CA GLU A 221 -10.63 10.19 -8.11
C GLU A 221 -12.04 9.93 -7.57
N LEU A 222 -12.59 8.74 -7.82
CA LEU A 222 -13.87 8.34 -7.27
C LEU A 222 -13.80 8.21 -5.75
N GLN A 223 -12.73 7.63 -5.21
CA GLN A 223 -12.49 7.56 -3.76
C GLN A 223 -12.27 8.95 -3.15
N ASP A 224 -11.51 9.82 -3.82
CA ASP A 224 -11.33 11.22 -3.41
C ASP A 224 -12.68 11.95 -3.31
N ALA A 225 -13.50 11.84 -4.36
CA ALA A 225 -14.79 12.52 -4.42
C ALA A 225 -15.85 11.94 -3.48
N LEU A 226 -15.93 10.60 -3.35
CA LEU A 226 -17.00 9.93 -2.62
C LEU A 226 -16.69 9.77 -1.13
N ILE A 227 -15.42 9.61 -0.76
CA ILE A 227 -15.01 9.29 0.61
C ILE A 227 -14.19 10.44 1.20
N TYR A 228 -13.08 10.83 0.57
CA TYR A 228 -12.12 11.75 1.19
C TYR A 228 -12.67 13.16 1.38
N ARG A 229 -13.17 13.80 0.31
CA ARG A 229 -13.68 15.18 0.37
C ARG A 229 -14.88 15.33 1.31
N PRO A 230 -15.87 14.44 1.34
CA PRO A 230 -16.97 14.52 2.30
C PRO A 230 -16.48 14.39 3.75
N VAL A 231 -15.55 13.47 4.03
CA VAL A 231 -14.99 13.29 5.37
C VAL A 231 -14.23 14.54 5.82
N LEU A 232 -13.41 15.13 4.93
CA LEU A 232 -12.74 16.40 5.22
C LEU A 232 -13.73 17.55 5.42
N ALA A 233 -14.79 17.62 4.61
CA ALA A 233 -15.81 18.65 4.77
C ALA A 233 -16.52 18.54 6.13
N VAL A 234 -16.81 17.32 6.58
CA VAL A 234 -17.35 17.09 7.94
C VAL A 234 -16.33 17.47 9.01
N GLY A 235 -15.04 17.15 8.82
CA GLY A 235 -13.97 17.55 9.73
C GLY A 235 -13.85 19.08 9.85
N HIS A 236 -13.83 19.79 8.73
CA HIS A 236 -13.81 21.25 8.70
C HIS A 236 -15.09 21.84 9.32
N PHE A 237 -16.25 21.26 9.05
CA PHE A 237 -17.50 21.69 9.70
C PHE A 237 -17.44 21.52 11.22
N ALA A 238 -16.96 20.38 11.71
CA ALA A 238 -16.80 20.14 13.15
C ALA A 238 -15.82 21.15 13.77
N ASN A 239 -14.68 21.41 13.14
CA ASN A 239 -13.73 22.39 13.64
C ASN A 239 -14.30 23.82 13.60
N ASP A 240 -14.87 24.24 12.47
CA ASP A 240 -15.27 25.64 12.29
C ASP A 240 -16.56 25.99 13.04
N VAL A 241 -17.44 25.01 13.24
CA VAL A 241 -18.72 25.20 13.92
C VAL A 241 -18.66 24.69 15.36
N PHE A 242 -18.34 23.42 15.57
CA PHE A 242 -18.44 22.83 16.91
C PHE A 242 -17.35 23.37 17.84
N GLU A 243 -16.08 23.38 17.43
CA GLU A 243 -15.01 23.91 18.28
C GLU A 243 -15.21 25.42 18.55
N ARG A 244 -15.52 26.20 17.50
CA ARG A 244 -15.62 27.66 17.63
C ARG A 244 -16.87 28.14 18.36
N TYR A 245 -18.03 27.51 18.17
CA TYR A 245 -19.26 28.00 18.80
C TYR A 245 -19.61 27.25 20.07
N VAL A 246 -19.40 25.93 20.12
CA VAL A 246 -19.76 25.12 21.29
C VAL A 246 -18.63 25.17 22.30
N VAL A 247 -17.42 24.76 21.93
CA VAL A 247 -16.31 24.63 22.88
C VAL A 247 -15.86 26.00 23.38
N GLN A 248 -15.50 26.92 22.46
CA GLN A 248 -15.13 28.29 22.86
C GLN A 248 -16.30 29.04 23.51
N GLY A 249 -17.53 28.80 23.08
CA GLY A 249 -18.72 29.40 23.69
C GLY A 249 -18.89 29.02 25.15
N ILE A 250 -18.71 27.73 25.48
CA ILE A 250 -18.71 27.22 26.86
C ILE A 250 -17.59 27.87 27.67
N VAL A 251 -16.37 27.93 27.12
CA VAL A 251 -15.22 28.54 27.80
C VAL A 251 -15.47 30.02 28.13
N VAL A 252 -15.99 30.78 27.17
CA VAL A 252 -16.32 32.19 27.36
C VAL A 252 -17.47 32.37 28.36
N PHE A 253 -18.49 31.52 28.32
CA PHE A 253 -19.60 31.55 29.28
C PHE A 253 -19.09 31.33 30.72
N VAL A 254 -18.27 30.30 30.94
CA VAL A 254 -17.68 30.01 32.26
C VAL A 254 -16.81 31.19 32.71
N ARG A 255 -15.93 31.69 31.84
CA ARG A 255 -15.09 32.85 32.14
C ARG A 255 -15.91 34.07 32.56
N ASN A 256 -16.95 34.41 31.81
CA ASN A 256 -17.80 35.56 32.08
C ASN A 256 -18.65 35.37 33.34
N GLY A 257 -19.14 34.15 33.60
CA GLY A 257 -19.86 33.82 34.83
C GLY A 257 -18.99 33.99 36.08
N VAL A 258 -17.77 33.46 36.06
CA VAL A 258 -16.81 33.62 37.16
C VAL A 258 -16.38 35.09 37.31
N GLY A 259 -16.11 35.78 36.20
CA GLY A 259 -15.76 37.20 36.19
C GLY A 259 -16.86 38.08 36.79
N GLY A 260 -18.12 37.87 36.36
CA GLY A 260 -19.28 38.63 36.85
C GLY A 260 -19.56 38.38 38.34
N LEU A 261 -19.39 37.14 38.82
CA LEU A 261 -19.43 36.86 40.26
C LEU A 261 -18.32 37.62 41.01
N GLY A 262 -17.10 37.60 40.46
CA GLY A 262 -15.97 38.35 41.01
C GLY A 262 -16.22 39.86 41.08
N ASP A 263 -16.78 40.45 40.03
CA ASP A 263 -17.10 41.88 39.97
C ASP A 263 -18.24 42.25 40.94
N THR A 264 -19.20 41.35 41.13
CA THR A 264 -20.25 41.53 42.15
C THR A 264 -19.67 41.49 43.56
N VAL A 265 -18.76 40.55 43.84
CA VAL A 265 -18.06 40.46 45.12
C VAL A 265 -17.19 41.69 45.36
N LYS A 266 -16.49 42.19 44.33
CA LYS A 266 -15.73 43.44 44.41
C LYS A 266 -16.62 44.64 44.68
N ALA A 267 -17.77 44.74 44.00
CA ALA A 267 -18.72 45.83 44.21
C ALA A 267 -19.33 45.83 45.63
N ALA A 268 -19.47 44.66 46.25
CA ALA A 268 -19.88 44.54 47.65
C ALA A 268 -18.81 45.02 48.65
N GLN A 269 -17.54 45.16 48.24
CA GLN A 269 -16.46 45.71 49.06
C GLN A 269 -16.43 47.24 48.95
N SER A 270 -17.11 47.92 49.87
CA SER A 270 -17.26 49.38 49.87
C SER A 270 -16.08 50.16 50.46
N GLY A 271 -15.07 49.48 51.02
CA GLY A 271 -13.90 50.11 51.65
C GLY A 271 -14.17 50.83 52.98
N PHE A 272 -15.44 50.95 53.40
CA PHE A 272 -15.81 51.57 54.68
C PHE A 272 -15.73 50.55 55.83
N VAL A 273 -14.86 50.82 56.81
CA VAL A 273 -14.65 49.96 58.00
C VAL A 273 -15.96 49.62 58.74
N ARG A 274 -16.93 50.55 58.76
CA ARG A 274 -18.23 50.36 59.39
C ARG A 274 -19.04 49.20 58.78
N SER A 275 -19.02 49.06 57.46
CA SER A 275 -19.73 47.97 56.76
C SER A 275 -19.16 46.60 57.11
N TYR A 276 -17.84 46.50 57.29
CA TYR A 276 -17.17 45.26 57.73
C TYR A 276 -17.55 44.89 59.18
N ALA A 277 -17.62 45.87 60.08
CA ALA A 277 -18.05 45.63 61.46
C ALA A 277 -19.48 45.06 61.53
N THR A 278 -20.40 45.60 60.71
CA THR A 278 -21.77 45.08 60.59
C THR A 278 -21.80 43.65 60.06
N LEU A 279 -20.98 43.33 59.05
CA LEU A 279 -20.85 41.98 58.50
C LEU A 279 -20.36 40.96 59.54
N VAL A 280 -19.37 41.32 60.35
CA VAL A 280 -18.82 40.44 61.40
C VAL A 280 -19.87 40.17 62.48
N ILE A 281 -20.57 41.21 62.96
CA ILE A 281 -21.64 41.04 63.95
C ILE A 281 -22.76 40.15 63.38
N ALA A 282 -23.19 40.41 62.16
CA ALA A 282 -24.20 39.57 61.48
C ALA A 282 -23.73 38.11 61.31
N GLY A 283 -22.44 37.91 60.99
CA GLY A 283 -21.83 36.58 60.90
C GLY A 283 -21.83 35.83 62.24
N PHE A 284 -21.46 36.50 63.34
CA PHE A 284 -21.52 35.91 64.68
C PHE A 284 -22.95 35.57 65.12
N VAL A 285 -23.92 36.45 64.85
CA VAL A 285 -25.33 36.19 65.12
C VAL A 285 -25.83 35.00 64.30
N GLY A 286 -25.47 34.93 63.01
CA GLY A 286 -25.82 33.83 62.12
C GLY A 286 -25.22 32.49 62.58
N LEU A 287 -23.94 32.48 62.99
CA LEU A 287 -23.30 31.30 63.58
C LEU A 287 -23.96 30.88 64.89
N ALA A 288 -24.27 31.82 65.78
CA ALA A 288 -24.95 31.53 67.03
C ALA A 288 -26.35 30.95 66.78
N LEU A 289 -27.10 31.49 65.83
CA LEU A 289 -28.41 30.95 65.40
C LEU A 289 -28.28 29.56 64.79
N TYR A 290 -27.30 29.34 63.90
CA TYR A 290 -27.03 28.03 63.33
C TYR A 290 -26.77 27.00 64.44
N PHE A 291 -25.86 27.33 65.37
CA PHE A 291 -25.55 26.45 66.50
C PHE A 291 -26.74 26.21 67.41
N LEU A 292 -27.54 27.24 67.71
CA LEU A 292 -28.76 27.11 68.51
C LEU A 292 -29.76 26.16 67.85
N ILE A 293 -29.98 26.29 66.54
CA ILE A 293 -30.88 25.43 65.76
C ILE A 293 -30.33 24.00 65.66
N THR A 294 -29.01 23.82 65.53
CA THR A 294 -28.40 22.49 65.45
C THR A 294 -28.26 21.80 66.82
N ALA A 295 -28.26 22.57 67.91
CA ALA A 295 -28.13 22.08 69.28
C ALA A 295 -29.50 21.86 69.97
N SER A 296 -30.58 22.40 69.41
CA SER A 296 -31.97 22.07 69.75
C SER A 296 -32.43 20.81 69.04
#